data_AF-A0A2V9VFT4-F1
#
_entry.id   AF-A0A2V9VFT4-F1
#
_cell.length_a   1.000
_cell.length_b   1.000
_cell.length_c   1.000
_cell.angle_alpha   90.00
_cell.angle_beta   90.00
_cell.angle_gamma   90.00
#
_symmetry.space_group_name_H-M   'P 1'
#
loop_
_entity.id
_entity.type
_entity.pdbx_description
1 polymer ?
#
loop_
_entity_poly.entity_id
_entity_poly.type
_entity_poly.pdbx_seq_one_letter_code
_entity_poly.pdbx_strand_id
1 'polypeptide(L)' 'HHVGDVNREYYRSKQEEQTWKTERDPVKNMAAWILKEKVADSEQLAAIEKELTAEMDKAVEFAIAAPYPSPDEVDQDVYA' A
#
# COMPACT_ATOMS: atom_id res chain seq x y z
N HIS A 1 14.89 -6.86 -5.82
CA HIS A 1 13.85 -5.94 -6.29
C HIS A 1 13.61 -4.87 -5.21
N HIS A 2 13.70 -3.58 -5.54
CA HIS A 2 13.48 -2.43 -4.64
C HIS A 2 12.99 -1.22 -5.45
N VAL A 3 12.70 -0.08 -4.82
CA VAL A 3 12.16 1.13 -5.47
C VAL A 3 13.03 1.65 -6.63
N GLY A 4 14.35 1.40 -6.60
CA GLY A 4 15.29 1.76 -7.67
C GLY A 4 15.35 0.78 -8.84
N ASP A 5 14.71 -0.39 -8.73
CA ASP A 5 14.58 -1.37 -9.80
C ASP A 5 13.29 -1.10 -10.61
N VAL A 6 13.37 -0.05 -11.43
CA VAL A 6 12.23 0.53 -12.16
C VAL A 6 11.84 -0.23 -13.42
N ASN A 7 12.77 -0.92 -14.09
CA ASN A 7 12.49 -1.72 -15.27
C ASN A 7 12.76 -3.21 -15.01
N ARG A 8 11.70 -4.02 -14.92
CA ARG A 8 11.76 -5.46 -14.58
C ARG A 8 11.59 -6.38 -15.78
N GLU A 9 11.54 -5.84 -16.99
CA GLU A 9 11.27 -6.61 -18.22
C GLU A 9 12.34 -7.66 -18.53
N TYR A 10 13.54 -7.52 -17.94
CA TYR A 10 14.63 -8.48 -18.06
C TYR A 10 14.36 -9.83 -17.36
N TYR A 11 13.32 -9.92 -16.52
CA TYR A 11 12.96 -11.17 -15.82
C TYR A 11 11.44 -11.41 -15.67
N ARG A 12 10.60 -10.42 -15.97
CA ARG A 12 9.13 -10.56 -15.93
C ARG A 12 8.47 -9.74 -17.02
N SER A 13 7.56 -10.36 -17.76
CA SER A 13 6.81 -9.67 -18.80
C SER A 13 5.75 -8.71 -18.21
N LYS A 14 5.47 -7.60 -18.90
CA LYS A 14 4.37 -6.70 -18.56
C LYS A 14 3.01 -7.36 -18.61
N GLN A 15 2.84 -8.33 -19.51
CA GLN A 15 1.60 -9.09 -19.62
C GLN A 15 1.33 -9.91 -18.35
N GLU A 16 2.35 -10.56 -17.80
CA GLU A 16 2.23 -11.29 -16.54
C GLU A 16 1.84 -10.36 -15.39
N GLU A 17 2.52 -9.21 -15.24
CA GLU A 17 2.19 -8.21 -14.21
C GLU A 17 0.74 -7.74 -14.32
N GLN A 18 0.27 -7.50 -15.54
CA GLN A 18 -1.09 -7.06 -15.78
C GLN A 18 -2.10 -8.14 -15.38
N THR A 19 -1.90 -9.39 -15.81
CA THR A 19 -2.77 -10.52 -15.41
C THR A 19 -2.86 -10.65 -13.89
N TRP A 20 -1.74 -10.52 -13.16
CA TRP A 20 -1.78 -10.54 -11.70
C TRP A 20 -2.59 -9.37 -11.10
N LYS A 21 -2.41 -8.16 -11.62
CA LYS A 21 -3.11 -6.96 -11.15
C LYS A 21 -4.62 -6.95 -11.47
N THR A 22 -5.03 -7.56 -12.59
CA THR A 22 -6.42 -7.51 -13.03
C THR A 22 -7.22 -8.73 -12.66
N GLU A 23 -6.61 -9.91 -12.67
CA GLU A 23 -7.31 -11.19 -12.49
C GLU A 23 -7.03 -11.87 -11.15
N ARG A 24 -5.94 -11.51 -10.47
CA ARG A 24 -5.48 -12.19 -9.24
C ARG A 24 -5.24 -11.24 -8.07
N ASP A 25 -5.75 -10.03 -8.16
CA ASP A 25 -5.67 -9.05 -7.08
C ASP A 25 -6.44 -9.58 -5.84
N PRO A 26 -5.75 -9.86 -4.71
CA PRO A 26 -6.39 -10.40 -3.52
C PRO A 26 -7.42 -9.45 -2.92
N VAL A 27 -7.25 -8.13 -3.07
CA VAL A 27 -8.19 -7.14 -2.55
C VAL A 27 -9.50 -7.22 -3.34
N LYS A 28 -9.41 -7.27 -4.68
CA LYS A 28 -10.61 -7.41 -5.53
C LYS A 28 -11.30 -8.75 -5.33
N ASN A 29 -10.53 -9.83 -5.22
CA ASN A 29 -11.07 -11.17 -5.00
C ASN A 29 -11.80 -11.25 -3.65
N MET A 30 -11.24 -10.66 -2.60
CA MET A 30 -11.89 -10.59 -1.29
C MET A 30 -13.15 -9.73 -1.34
N ALA A 31 -13.09 -8.54 -1.96
CA ALA A 31 -14.26 -7.67 -2.09
C ALA A 31 -15.43 -8.37 -2.81
N ALA A 32 -15.14 -9.08 -3.92
CA ALA A 32 -16.15 -9.86 -4.63
C ALA A 32 -16.77 -10.96 -3.75
N TRP A 33 -15.96 -11.64 -2.93
CA TRP A 33 -16.43 -12.64 -1.98
C TRP A 33 -17.32 -12.02 -0.89
N ILE A 34 -16.90 -10.91 -0.27
CA ILE A 34 -17.65 -10.19 0.76
C ILE A 34 -19.05 -9.80 0.25
N LEU A 35 -19.13 -9.25 -0.97
CA LEU A 35 -20.40 -8.86 -1.59
C LEU A 35 -21.29 -10.07 -1.87
N LYS A 36 -20.71 -11.15 -2.40
CA LYS A 36 -21.42 -12.40 -2.69
C LYS A 36 -22.02 -13.03 -1.44
N GLU A 37 -21.24 -13.09 -0.36
CA GLU A 37 -21.66 -13.66 0.92
C GLU A 37 -22.50 -12.67 1.76
N LYS A 38 -22.76 -11.46 1.25
CA LYS A 38 -23.54 -10.40 1.90
C LYS A 38 -23.00 -10.02 3.29
N VAL A 39 -21.67 -10.11 3.45
CA VAL A 39 -20.98 -9.70 4.68
C VAL A 39 -20.94 -8.16 4.79
N ALA A 40 -20.83 -7.48 3.66
CA ALA A 40 -20.99 -6.04 3.52
C ALA A 40 -21.53 -5.71 2.13
N ASP A 41 -22.05 -4.50 1.95
CA ASP A 41 -22.44 -3.96 0.65
C ASP A 41 -21.35 -3.08 0.01
N SER A 42 -21.60 -2.62 -1.21
CA SER A 42 -20.66 -1.80 -1.97
C SER A 42 -20.44 -0.41 -1.36
N GLU A 43 -21.44 0.16 -0.69
CA GLU A 43 -21.32 1.48 -0.08
C GLU A 43 -20.41 1.42 1.14
N GLN A 44 -20.53 0.36 1.95
CA GLN A 44 -19.65 0.10 3.09
C GLN A 44 -18.19 -0.10 2.65
N LEU A 45 -17.95 -0.87 1.58
CA LEU A 45 -16.58 -1.06 1.06
C LEU A 45 -16.00 0.25 0.52
N ALA A 46 -16.80 1.06 -0.17
CA ALA A 46 -16.37 2.37 -0.67
C ALA A 46 -16.09 3.36 0.48
N ALA A 47 -16.86 3.30 1.58
CA ALA A 47 -16.61 4.09 2.77
C ALA A 47 -15.26 3.75 3.40
N ILE A 48 -14.92 2.46 3.53
CA ILE A 48 -13.62 2.00 4.04
C ILE A 48 -12.47 2.53 3.16
N GLU A 49 -12.58 2.43 1.84
CA GLU A 49 -11.54 2.91 0.91
C GLU A 49 -11.31 4.42 1.04
N LYS A 50 -12.40 5.18 1.20
CA LYS A 50 -12.34 6.63 1.40
C LYS A 50 -11.69 7.00 2.73
N GLU A 51 -12.06 6.32 3.81
CA GLU A 51 -11.48 6.53 5.14
C GLU A 51 -9.99 6.22 5.15
N LEU A 52 -9.61 5.07 4.58
CA LEU A 52 -8.21 4.65 4.46
C LEU A 52 -7.39 5.66 3.64
N THR A 53 -7.93 6.14 2.53
CA THR A 53 -7.25 7.15 1.69
C THR A 53 -6.98 8.43 2.49
N ALA A 54 -8.00 8.92 3.20
CA ALA A 54 -7.86 10.12 4.03
C ALA A 54 -6.89 9.91 5.21
N GLU A 55 -6.83 8.72 5.78
CA GLU A 55 -5.84 8.37 6.81
C GLU A 55 -4.41 8.35 6.24
N MET A 56 -4.23 7.76 5.06
CA MET A 56 -2.93 7.70 4.39
C MET A 56 -2.43 9.07 3.95
N ASP A 57 -3.30 9.94 3.46
CA ASP A 57 -2.94 11.32 3.12
C ASP A 57 -2.41 12.06 4.35
N LYS A 58 -3.08 11.93 5.50
CA LYS A 58 -2.63 12.55 6.76
C LYS A 58 -1.31 11.95 7.25
N ALA A 59 -1.14 10.64 7.14
CA ALA A 59 0.09 9.96 7.55
C ALA A 59 1.29 10.40 6.69
N VAL A 60 1.07 10.55 5.37
CA VAL A 60 2.09 11.05 4.43
C VAL A 60 2.42 12.51 4.72
N GLU A 61 1.41 13.36 4.94
CA GLU A 61 1.61 14.77 5.30
C GLU A 61 2.44 14.90 6.58
N PHE A 62 2.08 14.13 7.61
CA PHE A 62 2.83 14.07 8.86
C PHE A 62 4.29 13.63 8.64
N ALA A 63 4.51 12.55 7.87
CA ALA A 63 5.85 12.03 7.62
C ALA A 63 6.73 13.01 6.84
N ILE A 64 6.17 13.75 5.89
CA ILE A 64 6.89 14.77 5.12
C ILE A 64 7.20 16.00 5.98
N ALA A 65 6.27 16.38 6.87
CA ALA A 65 6.45 17.52 7.77
C ALA A 65 7.38 17.23 8.96
N ALA A 66 7.65 15.96 9.26
CA ALA A 66 8.53 15.57 10.34
C ALA A 66 9.95 16.11 10.09
N PRO A 67 10.56 16.80 11.07
CA PRO A 67 11.94 17.23 10.95
C PRO A 67 12.87 16.02 10.90
N TYR A 68 14.02 16.19 10.26
CA TYR A 68 15.10 15.22 10.40
C TYR A 68 15.54 15.11 11.87
N PRO A 69 16.02 13.92 12.30
CA PRO A 69 16.60 13.75 13.64
C PRO A 69 17.81 14.66 13.83
N SER A 70 18.12 15.01 15.08
CA SER A 70 19.32 15.79 15.38
C SER A 70 20.58 15.01 14.99
N PRO A 71 21.64 15.66 14.46
CA PRO A 71 22.93 14.98 14.28
C PRO A 71 23.49 14.34 15.56
N ASP A 72 23.13 14.86 16.73
CA ASP A 72 23.52 14.32 18.05
C ASP A 72 22.82 12.99 18.40
N GLU A 73 21.87 12.54 17.59
CA GLU A 73 21.20 11.24 17.74
C GLU A 73 21.93 10.11 16.99
N VAL A 74 23.03 10.40 16.29
CA VAL A 74 23.70 9.45 15.38
C VAL A 74 24.27 8.21 16.07
N ASP A 75 24.68 8.31 17.34
CA ASP A 75 25.28 7.22 18.12
C ASP A 75 24.37 6.72 19.26
N GLN A 76 23.11 7.17 19.27
CA GLN A 76 22.09 6.64 20.17
C GLN A 76 21.65 5.22 19.74
N ASP A 77 21.11 4.45 20.68
CA ASP A 77 20.62 3.07 20.48
C ASP A 77 21.64 2.04 19.95
N VAL A 78 22.93 2.27 20.17
CA VAL A 78 24.01 1.33 19.79
C VAL A 78 24.06 0.08 20.70
N TYR A 79 23.72 0.26 21.98
CA TYR A 79 23.57 -0.82 22.96
C TYR A 79 22.21 -0.69 23.67
N ALA A 80 21.63 -1.81 24.06
CA ALA A 80 20.30 -1.91 24.69
C ALA A 80 20.33 -1.66 26.21
#